data_AF-A0A6C0BZB5-F1
#
_entry.id   AF-A0A6C0BZB5-F1
#
_cell.length_a   1.000
_cell.length_b   1.000
_cell.length_c   1.000
_cell.angle_alpha   90.00
_cell.angle_beta   90.00
_cell.angle_gamma   90.00
#
_symmetry.space_group_name_H-M   'P 1'
#
loop_
_entity.id
_entity.type
_entity.pdbx_description
1 polymer ?
#
loop_
_entity_poly.entity_id
_entity_poly.type
_entity_poly.pdbx_seq_one_letter_code
_entity_poly.pdbx_strand_id
1 'polypeptide(L)' 'MVHLTNKKTLLTMCFYSFLTFFLGPIITRTFLNDHPDQCPAGFLLGFTVSVLLWMKYGRHYAK' A
#
# COMPACT_ATOMS: atom_id res chain seq x y z
N MET A 1 2.76 6.15 -19.52
CA MET A 1 2.89 7.03 -18.36
C MET A 1 1.49 7.45 -17.96
N VAL A 2 1.07 7.18 -16.72
CA VAL A 2 -0.28 7.57 -16.26
C VAL A 2 -0.25 9.06 -15.94
N HIS A 3 -1.18 9.83 -16.51
CA HIS A 3 -1.26 11.26 -16.23
C HIS A 3 -1.79 11.47 -14.81
N LEU A 4 -0.98 12.04 -13.92
CA LEU A 4 -1.33 12.30 -12.52
C LEU A 4 -2.46 13.34 -12.33
N THR A 5 -2.97 13.90 -13.43
CA THR A 5 -4.10 14.84 -13.47
C THR A 5 -5.44 14.14 -13.18
N ASN A 6 -5.55 12.83 -13.37
CA ASN A 6 -6.78 12.11 -13.11
C ASN A 6 -7.00 11.95 -11.60
N LYS A 7 -8.05 12.59 -11.07
CA LYS A 7 -8.43 12.55 -9.65
C LYS A 7 -8.53 11.12 -9.12
N LYS A 8 -8.95 10.16 -9.95
CA LYS A 8 -9.03 8.74 -9.59
C LYS A 8 -7.64 8.16 -9.34
N THR A 9 -6.68 8.42 -10.20
CA THR A 9 -5.29 7.98 -10.04
C THR A 9 -4.64 8.58 -8.80
N LEU A 10 -4.86 9.89 -8.56
CA LEU A 10 -4.36 10.57 -7.36
C LEU A 10 -4.88 9.90 -6.07
N LEU A 11 -6.19 9.67 -5.99
CA LEU A 11 -6.81 9.00 -4.84
C LEU A 11 -6.27 7.59 -4.65
N THR A 12 -6.06 6.85 -5.74
CA THR A 12 -5.54 5.49 -5.69
C THR A 12 -4.10 5.47 -5.16
N MET A 13 -3.27 6.46 -5.52
CA MET A 13 -1.91 6.59 -4.98
C MET A 13 -1.93 6.94 -3.48
N CYS A 14 -2.78 7.86 -3.04
CA CYS A 14 -2.96 8.14 -1.62
C CYS A 14 -3.40 6.89 -0.83
N PHE A 15 -4.29 6.10 -1.41
CA PHE A 15 -4.78 4.85 -0.80
C PHE A 15 -3.66 3.80 -0.64
N TYR A 16 -2.79 3.64 -1.64
CA TYR A 16 -1.64 2.73 -1.53
C TYR A 16 -0.58 3.20 -0.53
N SER A 17 -0.35 4.51 -0.45
CA SER A 17 0.49 5.08 0.60
C SER A 17 -0.11 4.78 1.98
N PHE A 18 -1.42 4.97 2.17
CA PHE A 18 -2.09 4.62 3.42
C PHE A 18 -1.94 3.13 3.77
N LEU A 19 -2.14 2.23 2.81
CA LEU A 19 -1.93 0.79 3.00
C LEU A 19 -0.50 0.45 3.42
N THR A 20 0.49 1.09 2.81
CA THR A 20 1.91 0.79 3.03
C THR A 20 2.42 1.36 4.35
N PHE A 21 2.10 2.62 4.66
CA PHE A 21 2.66 3.33 5.81
C PHE A 21 1.84 3.18 7.10
N PHE A 22 0.55 2.86 6.99
CA PHE A 22 -0.33 2.73 8.16
C PHE A 22 -0.86 1.31 8.30
N LEU A 23 -1.60 0.80 7.31
CA LEU A 23 -2.31 -0.47 7.49
C LEU A 23 -1.35 -1.65 7.67
N GLY A 24 -0.29 -1.74 6.87
CA GLY A 24 0.73 -2.79 6.97
C GLY A 24 1.39 -2.86 8.37
N PRO A 25 1.97 -1.75 8.87
CA PRO A 25 2.53 -1.69 10.23
C PRO A 25 1.51 -1.98 11.33
N ILE A 26 0.26 -1.51 11.22
CA ILE A 26 -0.79 -1.79 12.21
C ILE A 26 -1.09 -3.28 12.30
N ILE A 27 -1.31 -3.94 11.16
CA ILE A 27 -1.61 -5.39 11.10
C ILE A 27 -0.42 -6.19 11.61
N THR A 28 0.79 -5.81 11.20
CA THR A 28 1.99 -6.57 11.55
C THR A 28 2.32 -6.42 13.03
N ARG A 29 2.07 -5.25 13.62
CA ARG A 29 2.19 -5.02 15.06
C ARG A 29 1.22 -5.89 15.88
N THR A 30 0.00 -6.12 15.40
CA THR A 30 -0.94 -7.04 16.07
C THR A 30 -0.52 -8.52 15.99
N PHE A 31 0.29 -8.90 15.00
CA PHE A 31 0.67 -10.30 14.77
C PHE A 31 2.07 -10.65 15.29
N LEU A 32 3.03 -9.73 15.17
CA LEU A 32 4.44 -9.93 15.55
C LEU A 32 4.78 -9.42 16.96
N ASN A 33 3.89 -8.71 17.66
CA ASN A 33 4.15 -8.11 18.99
C ASN A 33 5.49 -7.32 19.00
N ASP A 34 6.33 -7.48 20.04
CA ASP A 34 7.63 -6.81 20.23
C ASP A 34 8.78 -7.47 19.46
N HIS A 35 8.52 -8.10 18.30
CA HIS A 35 9.62 -8.53 17.44
C HIS A 35 10.38 -7.30 16.91
N PRO A 36 11.72 -7.29 16.93
CA PRO A 36 12.53 -6.16 16.45
C PRO A 36 12.25 -5.83 14.98
N ASP A 37 11.81 -6.81 14.19
CA ASP A 37 11.55 -6.67 12.74
C ASP A 37 10.11 -6.30 12.39
N GLN A 38 9.25 -6.02 13.39
CA GLN A 38 7.82 -5.73 13.18
C GLN A 38 7.56 -4.58 12.20
N CYS A 39 8.42 -3.55 12.25
CA CYS A 39 8.28 -2.33 11.48
C CYS A 39 8.67 -2.55 10.01
N PRO A 40 9.89 -3.03 9.67
CA PRO A 40 10.25 -3.34 8.28
C PRO A 40 9.37 -4.44 7.68
N ALA A 41 8.94 -5.44 8.46
CA ALA A 41 8.00 -6.46 7.99
C ALA A 41 6.63 -5.87 7.61
N GLY A 42 6.10 -4.94 8.41
CA GLY A 42 4.83 -4.29 8.12
C GLY A 42 4.87 -3.37 6.90
N PHE A 43 5.99 -2.68 6.69
CA PHE A 43 6.22 -1.92 5.46
C PHE A 43 6.28 -2.83 4.23
N LEU A 44 7.02 -3.94 4.32
CA LEU A 44 7.13 -4.89 3.22
C LEU A 44 5.77 -5.50 2.84
N LEU A 45 4.97 -5.86 3.85
CA LEU A 45 3.64 -6.42 3.67
C LEU A 45 2.70 -5.39 3.02
N GLY A 46 2.63 -4.18 3.59
CA GLY A 46 1.79 -3.10 3.06
C GLY A 46 2.17 -2.68 1.63
N PHE A 47 3.47 -2.65 1.33
CA PHE A 47 3.98 -2.37 -0.02
C PHE A 47 3.60 -3.47 -1.01
N THR A 48 3.80 -4.73 -0.64
CA THR A 48 3.47 -5.88 -1.49
C THR A 48 1.98 -5.90 -1.85
N VAL A 49 1.11 -5.68 -0.86
CA VAL A 49 -0.35 -5.59 -1.08
C VAL A 49 -0.68 -4.43 -2.02
N SER A 50 -0.06 -3.27 -1.82
CA SER A 50 -0.27 -2.09 -2.66
C SER A 50 0.11 -2.33 -4.13
N VAL A 51 1.25 -3.01 -4.39
CA VAL A 51 1.68 -3.38 -5.74
C VAL A 51 0.73 -4.39 -6.38
N LEU A 52 0.27 -5.40 -5.64
CA LEU A 52 -0.70 -6.39 -6.13
C LEU A 52 -2.03 -5.72 -6.51
N LEU A 53 -2.54 -4.82 -5.68
CA LEU A 53 -3.74 -4.05 -5.99
C LEU A 53 -3.56 -3.13 -7.20
N TRP A 54 -2.39 -2.52 -7.38
CA TRP A 54 -2.10 -1.73 -8.57
C TRP A 54 -2.12 -2.58 -9.84
N MET A 55 -1.45 -3.73 -9.80
CA MET A 55 -1.37 -4.66 -10.93
C MET A 55 -2.74 -5.21 -11.32
N LYS A 56 -3.59 -5.51 -10.34
CA LYS A 56 -4.92 -6.10 -10.55
C LYS A 56 -6.00 -5.08 -10.89
N TYR A 57 -6.01 -3.92 -10.22
CA TYR A 57 -7.09 -2.95 -10.30
C TYR A 57 -6.62 -1.57 -10.75
N GLY A 58 -5.52 -1.08 -10.18
CA GLY A 58 -5.03 0.28 -10.44
C GLY A 58 -4.79 0.59 -11.93
N ARG A 59 -4.24 -0.37 -12.69
CA ARG A 59 -4.06 -0.22 -14.15
C ARG A 59 -5.36 -0.07 -14.94
N HIS A 60 -6.47 -0.63 -14.46
CA HIS A 60 -7.78 -0.48 -15.12
C HIS A 60 -8.41 0.89 -14.87
N TYR A 61 -8.17 1.47 -13.68
CA TYR A 61 -8.69 2.79 -13.30
C TYR A 61 -7.81 3.95 -13.76
N ALA A 62 -6.55 3.68 -14.13
CA ALA A 62 -5.55 4.63 -14.60
C ALA A 62 -5.60 4.92 -16.12
N LYS A 63 -6.68 4.52 -16.81
CA LYS A 63 -6.93 4.88 -18.22
C LYS A 63 -7.36 6.33 -18.39
#